data_AF-A0A0Q4KA93-F1
#
_entry.id   AF-A0A0Q4KA93-F1
#
_cell.length_a   1.000
_cell.length_b   1.000
_cell.length_c   1.000
_cell.angle_alpha   90.00
_cell.angle_beta   90.00
_cell.angle_gamma   90.00
#
_symmetry.space_group_name_H-M   'P 1'
#
loop_
_entity.id
_entity.type
_entity.pdbx_description
1 polymer ?
#
loop_
_entity_poly.entity_id
_entity_poly.type
_entity_poly.pdbx_seq_one_letter_code
_entity_poly.pdbx_strand_id
1 'polypeptide(L)'
;MKNIQIIDGASNATFSIFQATDAEFASIFPDGTDMELIEDLAARLGQAEAGRCLGPLWQRPILKRDAQGIHGTLFYDNADREIPATKREVDWDPSSLNPAQRALFAQHE
;
A
#
# COMPACT_ATOMS: atom_id res chain seq x y z
N MET A 1 -5.13 14.21 -2.69
CA MET A 1 -4.02 13.40 -3.27
C MET A 1 -3.38 12.62 -2.14
N LYS A 2 -3.23 11.32 -2.35
CA LYS A 2 -2.64 10.36 -1.40
C LYS A 2 -1.35 9.81 -1.98
N ASN A 3 -0.36 9.64 -1.13
CA ASN A 3 0.95 9.11 -1.51
C ASN A 3 0.96 7.59 -1.26
N ILE A 4 1.26 6.83 -2.32
CA ILE A 4 1.34 5.37 -2.30
C ILE A 4 2.81 4.99 -2.49
N GLN A 5 3.34 4.18 -1.59
CA GLN A 5 4.63 3.53 -1.81
C GLN A 5 4.41 2.27 -2.64
N ILE A 6 5.22 2.10 -3.70
CA ILE A 6 5.17 0.89 -4.53
C ILE A 6 6.44 0.07 -4.30
N ILE A 7 6.26 -1.21 -4.00
CA ILE A 7 7.32 -2.21 -3.82
C ILE A 7 7.15 -3.27 -4.90
N ASP A 8 8.12 -3.38 -5.80
CA ASP A 8 8.04 -4.24 -6.98
C ASP A 8 9.18 -5.25 -7.04
N GLY A 9 8.89 -6.52 -6.72
CA GLY A 9 9.84 -7.65 -6.72
C GLY A 9 11.11 -7.43 -5.89
N ALA A 10 11.11 -6.41 -5.04
CA ALA A 10 12.29 -5.58 -4.89
C ALA A 10 13.43 -6.22 -4.09
N SER A 11 14.56 -6.41 -4.75
CA SER A 11 15.90 -6.60 -4.17
C SER A 11 16.58 -5.27 -3.81
N ASN A 12 16.08 -4.15 -4.34
CA ASN A 12 16.56 -2.80 -4.05
C ASN A 12 15.71 -2.14 -2.95
N ALA A 13 16.32 -1.23 -2.17
CA ALA A 13 15.68 -0.60 -1.02
C ALA A 13 15.22 0.86 -1.29
N THR A 14 14.98 1.22 -2.56
CA THR A 14 14.69 2.61 -2.95
C THR A 14 13.21 2.93 -3.05
N PHE A 15 12.32 1.94 -3.06
CA PHE A 15 10.83 2.00 -3.07
C PHE A 15 10.22 3.36 -3.41
N SER A 16 9.82 3.55 -4.67
CA SER A 16 9.29 4.81 -5.17
C SER A 16 7.92 5.17 -4.59
N ILE A 17 7.61 6.46 -4.55
CA ILE A 17 6.32 6.98 -4.09
C ILE A 17 5.61 7.64 -5.26
N PHE A 18 4.32 7.36 -5.40
CA PHE A 18 3.45 7.90 -6.44
C PHE A 18 2.22 8.55 -5.82
N GLN A 19 1.65 9.53 -6.50
CA GLN A 19 0.45 10.21 -6.05
C GLN A 19 -0.80 9.65 -6.75
N ALA A 20 -1.78 9.29 -5.94
CA ALA A 20 -3.13 8.94 -6.35
C ALA A 20 -4.10 10.06 -6.00
N THR A 21 -5.13 10.23 -6.81
CA THR A 21 -6.34 10.95 -6.43
C THR A 21 -7.05 10.18 -5.31
N ASP A 22 -7.96 10.84 -4.60
CA ASP A 22 -8.65 10.20 -3.48
C ASP A 22 -9.56 9.06 -3.97
N ALA A 23 -10.10 9.16 -5.20
CA ALA A 23 -10.90 8.12 -5.84
C ALA A 23 -10.05 6.90 -6.26
N GLU A 24 -8.90 7.11 -6.89
CA GLU A 24 -7.98 6.01 -7.22
C GLU A 24 -7.48 5.33 -5.94
N PHE A 25 -7.14 6.10 -4.91
CA PHE A 25 -6.71 5.57 -3.62
C PHE A 25 -7.80 4.70 -2.99
N ALA A 26 -9.05 5.16 -2.94
CA ALA A 26 -10.16 4.38 -2.39
C ALA A 26 -10.47 3.11 -3.19
N SER A 27 -10.22 3.10 -4.50
CA SER A 27 -10.34 1.89 -5.33
C SER A 27 -9.25 0.86 -5.04
N ILE A 28 -8.01 1.33 -4.77
CA ILE A 28 -6.88 0.47 -4.45
C ILE A 28 -6.99 -0.05 -3.01
N PHE A 29 -7.30 0.83 -2.06
CA PHE A 29 -7.35 0.55 -0.63
C PHE A 29 -8.77 0.75 -0.07
N PRO A 30 -9.69 -0.20 -0.30
CA PRO A 30 -11.05 -0.11 0.21
C PRO A 30 -11.09 -0.27 1.73
N ASP A 31 -12.16 0.21 2.37
CA ASP A 31 -12.49 -0.07 3.77
C ASP A 31 -11.39 0.25 4.80
N GLY A 32 -10.51 1.20 4.48
CA GLY A 32 -9.43 1.64 5.36
C GLY A 32 -8.26 0.66 5.44
N THR A 33 -8.04 -0.16 4.41
CA THR A 33 -6.79 -0.92 4.29
C THR A 33 -5.59 -0.01 4.03
N ASP A 34 -4.42 -0.43 4.50
CA ASP A 34 -3.16 0.30 4.32
C ASP A 34 -2.27 -0.37 3.28
N MET A 35 -2.57 -1.61 2.94
CA MET A 35 -1.76 -2.47 2.09
C MET A 35 -2.63 -3.09 0.98
N GLU A 36 -2.04 -3.35 -0.19
CA GLU A 36 -2.71 -4.07 -1.26
C GLU A 36 -1.70 -4.87 -2.10
N LEU A 37 -2.13 -6.02 -2.59
CA LEU A 37 -1.39 -6.82 -3.57
C LEU A 37 -1.96 -6.53 -4.96
N ILE A 38 -1.10 -6.35 -5.96
CA ILE A 38 -1.55 -6.11 -7.33
C ILE A 38 -2.43 -7.26 -7.85
N GLU A 39 -2.12 -8.49 -7.46
CA GLU A 39 -2.86 -9.69 -7.85
C GLU A 39 -4.27 -9.68 -7.28
N ASP A 40 -4.42 -9.30 -6.01
CA ASP A 40 -5.72 -9.20 -5.34
C ASP A 40 -6.54 -8.03 -5.88
N LEU A 41 -5.91 -6.88 -6.13
CA LEU A 41 -6.55 -5.74 -6.77
C LEU A 41 -7.08 -6.11 -8.15
N ALA A 42 -6.26 -6.80 -8.95
CA ALA A 42 -6.65 -7.24 -10.28
C ALA A 42 -7.72 -8.33 -10.26
N ALA A 43 -7.71 -9.23 -9.26
CA ALA A 43 -8.77 -10.21 -9.06
C ALA A 43 -10.10 -9.54 -8.67
N ARG A 44 -10.04 -8.50 -7.83
CA ARG A 44 -11.22 -7.76 -7.35
C ARG A 44 -11.84 -6.85 -8.40
N LEU A 45 -11.04 -6.04 -9.10
CA LEU A 45 -11.53 -5.05 -10.07
C LEU A 45 -11.59 -5.60 -11.50
N GLY A 46 -10.87 -6.68 -11.77
CA GLY A 46 -10.58 -7.14 -13.13
C GLY A 46 -9.37 -6.40 -13.73
N GLN A 47 -8.61 -7.11 -14.57
CA GLN A 47 -7.36 -6.63 -15.17
C GLN A 47 -7.50 -5.28 -15.88
N ALA A 48 -8.57 -5.09 -16.66
CA ALA A 48 -8.78 -3.85 -17.41
C ALA A 48 -9.02 -2.63 -16.50
N GLU A 49 -9.78 -2.81 -15.42
CA GLU A 49 -10.08 -1.73 -14.48
C GLU A 49 -8.90 -1.43 -13.57
N ALA A 50 -8.19 -2.46 -13.10
CA ALA A 50 -6.94 -2.29 -12.38
C ALA A 50 -5.91 -1.50 -13.21
N GLY A 51 -5.76 -1.83 -14.50
CA GLY A 51 -4.90 -1.08 -15.42
C GLY A 51 -5.33 0.38 -15.62
N ARG A 52 -6.64 0.65 -15.71
CA ARG A 52 -7.17 2.04 -15.78
C ARG A 52 -6.91 2.82 -14.51
N CYS A 53 -7.04 2.18 -13.35
CA CYS A 53 -6.80 2.79 -12.06
C CYS A 53 -5.30 3.11 -11.86
N LEU A 54 -4.42 2.17 -12.18
CA LEU A 54 -2.97 2.27 -11.91
C LEU A 54 -2.19 3.01 -13.00
N GLY A 55 -2.64 2.98 -14.25
CA GLY A 55 -1.97 3.64 -15.37
C GLY A 55 -1.61 5.11 -15.10
N PRO A 56 -2.55 5.94 -14.62
CA PRO A 56 -2.29 7.33 -14.27
C PRO A 56 -1.30 7.52 -13.10
N LEU A 57 -1.23 6.59 -12.14
CA LEU A 57 -0.34 6.72 -10.97
C LEU A 57 1.13 6.80 -11.41
N TRP A 58 1.52 6.00 -12.41
CA TRP A 58 2.90 5.96 -12.93
C TRP A 58 3.40 7.31 -13.47
N GLN A 59 2.48 8.22 -13.84
CA GLN A 59 2.81 9.55 -14.35
C GLN A 59 2.95 10.60 -13.23
N ARG A 60 2.75 10.23 -11.96
CA ARG A 60 2.78 11.14 -10.81
C ARG A 60 3.77 10.68 -9.72
N PRO A 61 5.06 10.45 -10.03
CA PRO A 61 6.06 10.19 -8.99
C PRO A 61 6.29 11.44 -8.13
N ILE A 62 6.62 11.23 -6.86
CA ILE A 62 7.02 12.29 -5.93
C ILE A 62 8.28 11.90 -5.16
N LEU A 63 9.15 12.87 -4.89
CA LEU A 63 10.31 12.64 -4.04
C LEU A 63 9.88 12.40 -2.59
N LYS A 64 10.54 11.47 -1.91
CA LYS A 64 10.25 11.14 -0.49
C LYS A 64 10.29 12.35 0.43
N ARG A 65 11.23 13.27 0.18
CA ARG A 65 11.41 14.50 0.97
C ARG A 65 10.24 15.49 0.81
N ASP A 66 9.48 15.37 -0.28
CA ASP A 66 8.35 16.23 -0.59
C ASP A 66 7.01 15.54 -0.25
N ALA A 67 7.03 14.23 0.01
CA ALA A 67 5.86 13.46 0.40
C ALA A 67 5.49 13.76 1.86
N GLN A 68 4.27 14.28 2.06
CA GLN A 68 3.67 14.42 3.39
C GLN A 68 3.01 13.09 3.79
N GLY A 69 3.82 12.17 4.30
CA GLY A 69 3.39 10.83 4.72
C GLY A 69 3.20 9.83 3.57
N ILE A 70 3.10 8.56 3.95
CA ILE A 70 2.73 7.44 3.09
C ILE A 70 1.37 6.97 3.59
N HIS A 71 0.40 6.86 2.68
CA HIS A 71 -0.98 6.56 3.03
C HIS A 71 -1.36 5.11 2.73
N GLY A 72 -0.59 4.44 1.87
CA GLY A 72 -0.74 3.02 1.62
C GLY A 72 0.46 2.46 0.86
N THR A 73 0.58 1.14 0.87
CA THR A 73 1.67 0.41 0.20
C THR A 73 1.09 -0.62 -0.76
N LEU A 74 1.46 -0.51 -2.04
CA LEU A 74 1.07 -1.44 -3.09
C LEU A 74 2.25 -2.34 -3.44
N PHE A 75 2.03 -3.65 -3.37
CA PHE A 75 3.05 -4.66 -3.65
C PHE A 75 2.83 -5.32 -5.02
N TYR A 76 3.92 -5.48 -5.77
CA TYR A 76 4.01 -6.29 -6.98
C TYR A 76 4.95 -7.47 -6.73
N ASP A 77 4.63 -8.62 -7.34
CA ASP A 77 5.44 -9.84 -7.29
C ASP A 77 5.77 -10.26 -5.85
N ASN A 78 4.74 -10.34 -4.99
CA ASN A 78 4.89 -10.42 -3.54
C ASN A 78 4.73 -11.84 -2.97
N ALA A 79 5.10 -12.88 -3.72
CA ALA A 79 4.80 -14.28 -3.39
C ALA A 79 5.34 -14.76 -2.03
N ASP A 80 6.44 -14.18 -1.54
CA ASP A 80 7.15 -14.64 -0.34
C ASP A 80 6.99 -13.72 0.88
N ARG A 81 6.17 -12.66 0.81
CA ARG A 81 6.07 -11.66 1.88
C ARG A 81 4.80 -11.85 2.69
N GLU A 82 4.94 -11.90 4.00
CA GLU A 82 3.80 -11.96 4.92
C GLU A 82 3.15 -10.58 5.05
N ILE A 83 1.83 -10.52 4.92
CA ILE A 83 0.98 -9.35 5.21
C ILE A 83 -0.26 -9.81 6.00
N PRO A 84 -0.89 -8.95 6.83
CA PRO A 84 -2.16 -9.28 7.47
C PRO A 84 -3.24 -9.61 6.43
N ALA A 85 -4.08 -10.60 6.70
CA ALA A 85 -5.20 -10.94 5.82
C ALA A 85 -6.19 -9.77 5.66
N THR A 86 -6.30 -8.92 6.68
CA THR A 86 -7.13 -7.70 6.68
C THR A 86 -6.49 -6.56 5.90
N LYS A 87 -5.20 -6.65 5.57
CA LYS A 87 -4.39 -5.61 4.90
C LYS A 87 -4.33 -4.26 5.63
N ARG A 88 -4.70 -4.23 6.91
CA ARG A 88 -4.47 -3.08 7.79
C ARG A 88 -3.18 -3.30 8.55
N GLU A 89 -2.29 -2.30 8.57
CA GLU A 89 -0.98 -2.42 9.22
C GLU A 89 -1.12 -2.67 10.72
N VAL A 90 -2.17 -2.12 11.33
CA VAL A 90 -2.47 -2.27 12.76
C VAL A 90 -2.78 -3.72 13.18
N ASP A 91 -3.16 -4.59 12.23
CA ASP A 91 -3.47 -6.00 12.48
C ASP A 91 -2.25 -6.92 12.34
N TRP A 92 -1.04 -6.35 12.22
CA TRP A 92 0.19 -7.14 12.14
C TRP A 92 0.45 -7.95 13.42
N ASP A 93 1.13 -9.08 13.28
CA ASP A 93 1.44 -9.95 14.42
C ASP A 93 2.17 -9.17 15.53
N PRO A 94 1.57 -9.04 16.73
CA PRO A 94 2.19 -8.31 17.85
C PRO A 94 3.57 -8.84 18.27
N SER A 95 3.88 -10.11 17.96
CA SER A 95 5.18 -10.73 18.21
C SER A 95 6.30 -10.11 17.35
N SER A 96 5.93 -9.60 16.17
CA SER A 96 6.82 -8.97 15.20
C SER A 96 6.94 -7.44 15.40
N LEU A 97 6.20 -6.87 16.36
CA LEU A 97 6.22 -5.44 16.65
C LEU A 97 7.17 -5.11 17.79
N ASN A 98 7.75 -3.91 17.76
CA ASN A 98 8.44 -3.37 18.93
C ASN A 98 7.44 -2.79 19.95
N PRO A 99 7.86 -2.48 21.21
CA PRO A 99 6.94 -1.97 22.23
C PRO A 99 6.22 -0.66 21.86
N ALA A 100 6.87 0.24 21.13
CA ALA A 100 6.28 1.51 20.73
C ALA A 100 5.19 1.31 19.66
N GLN A 101 5.43 0.45 18.68
CA GLN A 101 4.44 0.08 17.66
C GLN A 101 3.21 -0.58 18.30
N ARG A 102 3.41 -1.54 19.21
CA ARG A 102 2.29 -2.16 19.92
C ARG A 102 1.44 -1.14 20.68
N ALA A 103 2.08 -0.21 21.40
CA ALA A 103 1.38 0.82 22.14
C ALA A 103 0.59 1.78 21.24
N LEU A 104 1.09 2.06 20.04
CA LEU A 104 0.38 2.83 19.02
C LEU A 104 -0.80 2.04 18.47
N PHE A 105 -0.59 0.81 18.00
CA PHE A 105 -1.60 0.02 17.30
C PHE A 105 -2.76 -0.36 18.22
N ALA A 106 -2.51 -0.62 19.50
CA ALA A 106 -3.56 -0.87 20.51
C ALA A 106 -4.55 0.31 20.71
N GLN A 107 -4.25 1.51 20.21
CA GLN A 107 -5.17 2.65 20.23
C GLN A 107 -6.10 2.69 19.01
N HIS A 108 -5.86 1.81 18.04
CA HIS A 108 -6.49 1.79 16.72
C HIS A 108 -7.04 0.40 16.34
N GLU A 109 -7.06 -0.54 17.29
CA GLU A 109 -7.70 -1.88 17.17
C GLU A 109 -9.24 -1.80 17.07
#